data_AF-A0A5N5K5T5-F1
#
_entry.id   AF-A0A5N5K5T5-F1
#
_cell.length_a   1.000
_cell.length_b   1.000
_cell.length_c   1.000
_cell.angle_alpha   90.00
_cell.angle_beta   90.00
_cell.angle_gamma   90.00
#
_symmetry.space_group_name_H-M   'P 1'
#
loop_
_entity.id
_entity.type
_entity.pdbx_description
1 polymer ?
#
loop_
_entity_poly.entity_id
_entity_poly.type
_entity_poly.pdbx_seq_one_letter_code
_entity_poly.pdbx_strand_id
1 'polypeptide(L)'
;MRVDMLCCGVVLVCFFTLGREGREEGSLLLRLGNKEFYDSHDMHIPVKSDKFNKKQADETKEGQVSKRARDSFSFLLRTRTLSRNFISVLNHHNHGSQAFTNPTNANEIPYKQRQGDFLNHLEVYLAKRDGVDKLLKISRYATKIILASSVLPETLTVAKRLKSFESSVGLSRKAFRLGKFVQDANALRGSHFDSKQEIILSIIAYGGEGLYYFVEQFVWLAKSGLIDSKHSKSLGKISAWAEFVGYIGSISLKFRGLKKLGEDEVCLESSVEIAITSGVGCQEEERRLWRLREKKLLKKLSIVQDLADGLMASADIRDGRGQFSGPLLVSCAGLLSALISTHKSWVSC
;
A
#
# COMPACT_ATOMS: atom_id res chain seq x y z
N MET A 1 -2.59 7.92 26.00
CA MET A 1 -2.70 9.34 25.60
C MET A 1 -1.38 10.11 25.45
N ARG A 2 -0.17 9.54 25.65
CA ARG A 2 1.12 10.23 25.36
C ARG A 2 1.94 9.65 24.20
N VAL A 3 1.50 8.54 23.61
CA VAL A 3 2.23 7.89 22.49
C VAL A 3 1.81 8.48 21.12
N ASP A 4 0.62 9.10 21.03
CA ASP A 4 0.06 9.61 19.78
C ASP A 4 0.70 10.93 19.31
N MET A 5 1.32 11.71 20.19
CA MET A 5 2.00 12.96 19.80
C MET A 5 3.43 12.76 19.28
N LEU A 6 4.12 11.67 19.67
CA LEU A 6 5.51 11.47 19.26
C LEU A 6 5.62 11.03 17.79
N CYS A 7 4.67 10.23 17.30
CA CYS A 7 4.65 9.81 15.89
C CYS A 7 4.20 10.94 14.95
N CYS A 8 3.29 11.82 15.38
CA CYS A 8 2.88 12.99 14.60
C CYS A 8 3.98 14.08 14.58
N GLY A 9 4.68 14.29 15.70
CA GLY A 9 5.74 15.31 15.81
C GLY A 9 6.95 15.03 14.92
N VAL A 10 7.44 13.78 14.88
CA VAL A 10 8.62 13.42 14.08
C VAL A 10 8.34 13.49 12.57
N VAL A 11 7.11 13.17 12.14
CA VAL A 11 6.70 13.22 10.73
C VAL A 11 6.45 14.64 10.23
N LEU A 12 5.88 15.53 11.07
CA LEU A 12 5.66 16.92 10.71
C LEU A 12 6.99 17.72 10.67
N VAL A 13 7.92 17.42 11.59
CA VAL A 13 9.25 18.04 11.60
C VAL A 13 10.02 17.67 10.33
N CYS A 14 10.06 16.40 9.90
CA CYS A 14 10.71 16.05 8.64
C CYS A 14 10.11 16.74 7.40
N PHE A 15 8.80 17.03 7.39
CA PHE A 15 8.15 17.74 6.28
C PHE A 15 8.42 19.25 6.29
N PHE A 16 8.58 19.87 7.47
CA PHE A 16 8.85 21.31 7.58
C PHE A 16 10.34 21.68 7.47
N THR A 17 11.26 20.83 7.97
CA THR A 17 12.69 21.14 7.91
C THR A 17 13.23 21.07 6.47
N LEU A 18 12.74 20.12 5.65
CA LEU A 18 13.09 20.02 4.24
C LEU A 18 12.52 21.14 3.35
N GLY A 19 11.60 21.97 3.88
CA GLY A 19 11.04 23.13 3.19
C GLY A 19 11.80 24.45 3.44
N ARG A 20 12.75 24.49 4.39
CA ARG A 20 13.51 25.71 4.74
C ARG A 20 14.96 25.73 4.28
N GLU A 21 15.51 24.61 3.81
CA GLU A 21 16.94 24.46 3.50
C GLU A 21 17.27 24.64 2.00
N GLY A 22 16.47 25.45 1.29
CA GLY A 22 16.62 25.71 -0.14
C GLY A 22 16.64 27.20 -0.50
N ARG A 23 16.99 28.08 0.44
CA ARG A 23 16.99 29.53 0.19
C ARG A 23 18.04 30.28 1.02
N GLU A 24 19.30 29.87 0.98
CA GLU A 24 20.50 30.71 1.04
C GLU A 24 21.64 29.91 0.36
N GLU A 25 22.66 30.59 -0.17
CA GLU A 25 23.71 30.09 -1.09
C GLU A 25 23.42 30.34 -2.58
N GLY A 26 23.21 31.62 -2.89
CA GLY A 26 23.34 32.17 -4.23
C GLY A 26 24.09 33.50 -4.16
N SER A 27 25.40 33.48 -3.90
CA SER A 27 26.33 34.54 -4.32
C SER A 27 27.78 34.17 -3.96
N LEU A 28 28.50 33.53 -4.88
CA LEU A 28 29.94 33.77 -5.07
C LEU A 28 30.36 33.27 -6.45
N LEU A 29 30.26 34.21 -7.39
CA LEU A 29 30.82 34.19 -8.72
C LEU A 29 32.36 34.30 -8.68
N LEU A 30 32.98 33.61 -9.64
CA LEU A 30 34.10 34.03 -10.49
C LEU A 30 35.58 33.86 -10.06
N ARG A 31 36.35 33.42 -11.07
CA ARG A 31 37.84 33.42 -11.28
C ARG A 31 38.56 32.22 -10.65
N LEU A 32 39.41 31.43 -11.31
CA LEU A 32 40.24 31.42 -12.54
C LEU A 32 40.37 29.92 -12.94
N GLY A 33 40.78 29.43 -14.11
CA GLY A 33 41.50 29.93 -15.28
C GLY A 33 42.02 28.71 -16.08
N ASN A 34 42.18 28.88 -17.39
CA ASN A 34 42.64 27.94 -18.42
C ASN A 34 43.98 27.22 -18.15
N LYS A 35 44.13 25.99 -18.71
CA LYS A 35 45.23 25.55 -19.62
C LYS A 35 44.99 24.08 -20.07
N GLU A 36 44.80 23.85 -21.38
CA GLU A 36 45.76 23.26 -22.36
C GLU A 36 46.12 21.78 -22.10
N PHE A 37 45.72 20.81 -22.94
CA PHE A 37 46.26 20.40 -24.26
C PHE A 37 47.15 19.15 -24.11
N TYR A 38 46.71 17.99 -24.61
CA TYR A 38 47.53 17.09 -25.44
C TYR A 38 46.66 16.04 -26.14
N ASP A 39 47.06 15.79 -27.38
CA ASP A 39 46.43 15.00 -28.41
C ASP A 39 47.03 13.58 -28.48
N SER A 40 46.33 12.71 -29.21
CA SER A 40 46.87 11.68 -30.10
C SER A 40 46.89 10.18 -29.74
N HIS A 41 46.44 9.43 -30.76
CA HIS A 41 46.76 8.08 -31.24
C HIS A 41 45.83 6.86 -30.97
N ASP A 42 45.21 6.46 -32.09
CA ASP A 42 44.63 5.15 -32.45
C ASP A 42 45.55 3.95 -32.23
N MET A 43 44.96 2.80 -31.84
CA MET A 43 45.34 1.50 -32.41
C MET A 43 44.22 0.46 -32.31
N HIS A 44 43.83 -0.07 -33.48
CA HIS A 44 42.86 -1.14 -33.71
C HIS A 44 43.56 -2.51 -33.71
N ILE A 45 43.09 -3.49 -32.92
CA ILE A 45 43.31 -4.94 -33.16
C ILE A 45 42.03 -5.71 -32.79
N PRO A 46 41.51 -6.65 -33.62
CA PRO A 46 40.28 -7.40 -33.35
C PRO A 46 40.56 -8.84 -32.89
N VAL A 47 39.84 -9.36 -31.88
CA VAL A 47 39.68 -10.83 -31.68
C VAL A 47 38.30 -11.18 -31.08
N LYS A 48 37.64 -12.16 -31.70
CA LYS A 48 36.38 -12.81 -31.34
C LYS A 48 36.51 -13.67 -30.07
N SER A 49 35.58 -13.56 -29.11
CA SER A 49 34.98 -14.71 -28.38
C SER A 49 33.95 -14.28 -27.33
N ASP A 50 32.65 -14.15 -27.68
CA ASP A 50 31.63 -13.73 -26.70
C ASP A 50 30.34 -14.58 -26.68
N LYS A 51 30.38 -15.78 -27.27
CA LYS A 51 29.19 -16.66 -27.34
C LYS A 51 29.14 -17.79 -26.30
N PHE A 52 30.17 -17.99 -25.48
CA PHE A 52 30.18 -19.10 -24.51
C PHE A 52 29.79 -18.68 -23.07
N ASN A 53 29.91 -17.40 -22.72
CA ASN A 53 29.64 -16.91 -21.35
C ASN A 53 28.17 -16.57 -21.06
N LYS A 54 27.30 -16.52 -22.09
CA LYS A 54 25.89 -16.14 -21.93
C LYS A 54 25.01 -17.29 -21.45
N LYS A 55 25.41 -18.55 -21.70
CA LYS A 55 24.63 -19.74 -21.33
C LYS A 55 24.78 -20.10 -19.84
N GLN A 56 25.97 -19.91 -19.27
CA GLN A 56 26.23 -20.13 -17.84
C GLN A 56 25.61 -19.04 -16.94
N ALA A 57 25.48 -17.81 -17.46
CA ALA A 57 24.84 -16.70 -16.73
C ALA A 57 23.30 -16.83 -16.63
N ASP A 58 22.64 -17.53 -17.56
CA ASP A 58 21.19 -17.77 -17.52
C ASP A 58 20.82 -18.96 -16.63
N GLU A 59 21.60 -20.06 -16.65
CA GLU A 59 21.36 -21.21 -15.76
C GLU A 59 21.55 -20.84 -14.27
N THR A 60 22.46 -19.92 -13.97
CA THR A 60 22.68 -19.41 -12.60
C THR A 60 21.52 -18.51 -12.12
N LYS A 61 20.84 -17.81 -13.04
CA LYS A 61 19.68 -16.96 -12.72
C LYS A 61 18.42 -17.78 -12.48
N GLU A 62 18.16 -18.82 -13.26
CA GLU A 62 17.03 -19.72 -13.04
C GLU A 62 17.15 -20.48 -11.71
N GLY A 63 18.36 -20.94 -11.35
CA GLY A 63 18.64 -21.55 -10.05
C GLY A 63 18.41 -20.62 -8.86
N GLN A 64 18.77 -19.34 -8.97
CA GLN A 64 18.52 -18.34 -7.93
C GLN A 64 17.04 -17.94 -7.80
N VAL A 65 16.29 -17.88 -8.90
CA VAL A 65 14.85 -17.59 -8.90
C VAL A 65 14.08 -18.74 -8.27
N SER A 66 14.40 -19.99 -8.63
CA SER A 66 13.81 -21.21 -8.04
C SER A 66 14.09 -21.34 -6.54
N LYS A 67 15.30 -20.96 -6.09
CA LYS A 67 15.65 -20.95 -4.66
C LYS A 67 14.87 -19.86 -3.89
N ARG A 68 14.76 -18.65 -4.45
CA ARG A 68 14.03 -17.54 -3.84
C ARG A 68 12.51 -17.78 -3.77
N ALA A 69 11.95 -18.51 -4.74
CA ALA A 69 10.57 -18.96 -4.72
C ALA A 69 10.31 -20.01 -3.63
N ARG A 70 11.20 -20.99 -3.48
CA ARG A 70 11.15 -21.99 -2.38
C ARG A 70 11.29 -21.35 -1.00
N ASP A 71 12.20 -20.40 -0.84
CA ASP A 71 12.41 -19.69 0.43
C ASP A 71 11.20 -18.80 0.77
N SER A 72 10.54 -18.21 -0.23
CA SER A 72 9.30 -17.46 -0.04
C SER A 72 8.11 -18.36 0.31
N PHE A 73 8.01 -19.54 -0.29
CA PHE A 73 6.99 -20.54 0.07
C PHE A 73 7.23 -21.08 1.49
N SER A 74 8.48 -21.30 1.86
CA SER A 74 8.90 -21.68 3.22
C SER A 74 8.58 -20.58 4.24
N PHE A 75 8.80 -19.31 3.89
CA PHE A 75 8.41 -18.17 4.72
C PHE A 75 6.88 -18.03 4.86
N LEU A 76 6.12 -18.23 3.78
CA LEU A 76 4.64 -18.26 3.80
C LEU A 76 4.10 -19.43 4.66
N LEU A 77 4.76 -20.58 4.65
CA LEU A 77 4.44 -21.72 5.50
C LEU A 77 4.81 -21.46 6.97
N ARG A 78 5.98 -20.86 7.26
CA ARG A 78 6.40 -20.51 8.63
C ARG A 78 5.53 -19.40 9.26
N THR A 79 5.13 -18.40 8.48
CA THR A 79 4.21 -17.35 8.95
C THR A 79 2.80 -17.90 9.22
N ARG A 80 2.34 -18.90 8.45
CA ARG A 80 1.13 -19.67 8.77
C ARG A 80 1.25 -20.46 10.07
N THR A 81 2.41 -21.07 10.36
CA THR A 81 2.64 -21.80 11.61
C THR A 81 2.73 -20.86 12.82
N LEU A 82 3.38 -19.70 12.68
CA LEU A 82 3.40 -18.67 13.74
C LEU A 82 2.00 -18.09 14.00
N SER A 83 1.18 -17.87 12.96
CA SER A 83 -0.21 -17.45 13.12
C SER A 83 -1.08 -18.52 13.78
N ARG A 84 -0.89 -19.82 13.47
CA ARG A 84 -1.57 -20.92 14.16
C ARG A 84 -1.16 -21.06 15.63
N ASN A 85 0.12 -20.91 15.94
CA ASN A 85 0.61 -20.98 17.31
C ASN A 85 0.14 -19.77 18.13
N PHE A 86 0.05 -18.58 17.52
CA PHE A 86 -0.48 -17.39 18.20
C PHE A 86 -1.99 -17.47 18.44
N ILE A 87 -2.76 -18.05 17.51
CA ILE A 87 -4.20 -18.33 17.69
C ILE A 87 -4.43 -19.46 18.71
N SER A 88 -3.56 -20.47 18.75
CA SER A 88 -3.63 -21.56 19.73
C SER A 88 -3.34 -21.10 21.17
N VAL A 89 -2.50 -20.08 21.35
CA VAL A 89 -2.21 -19.50 22.68
C VAL A 89 -3.35 -18.59 23.17
N LEU A 90 -4.19 -18.06 22.27
CA LEU A 90 -5.34 -17.21 22.59
C LEU A 90 -6.66 -17.96 22.81
N ASN A 91 -6.72 -19.27 22.53
CA ASN A 91 -7.98 -20.03 22.56
C ASN A 91 -8.18 -20.92 23.81
N HIS A 92 -7.40 -20.71 24.88
CA HIS A 92 -7.50 -21.51 26.10
C HIS A 92 -8.62 -21.09 27.07
N HIS A 93 -9.64 -20.35 26.60
CA HIS A 93 -10.82 -20.02 27.39
C HIS A 93 -12.08 -19.92 26.53
N ASN A 94 -12.69 -21.08 26.22
CA ASN A 94 -14.14 -21.27 26.23
C ASN A 94 -14.49 -22.73 25.91
N HIS A 95 -14.92 -23.46 26.93
CA HIS A 95 -15.62 -24.73 26.78
C HIS A 95 -17.01 -24.57 27.40
N GLY A 96 -18.05 -24.81 26.61
CA GLY A 96 -19.45 -24.82 27.08
C GLY A 96 -20.44 -25.19 25.97
N SER A 97 -20.84 -26.47 25.96
CA SER A 97 -22.09 -27.14 25.53
C SER A 97 -22.89 -26.65 24.31
N GLN A 98 -23.08 -27.50 23.27
CA GLN A 98 -24.28 -28.36 22.95
C GLN A 98 -25.56 -27.55 22.57
N ALA A 99 -26.39 -27.85 21.56
CA ALA A 99 -26.79 -29.11 20.93
C ALA A 99 -27.48 -28.91 19.54
N PHE A 100 -27.67 -30.06 18.88
CA PHE A 100 -28.47 -30.45 17.70
C PHE A 100 -29.78 -29.68 17.35
N THR A 101 -30.05 -29.54 16.04
CA THR A 101 -31.28 -30.04 15.36
C THR A 101 -31.05 -30.23 13.84
N ASN A 102 -31.80 -31.17 13.27
CA ASN A 102 -31.62 -31.86 11.98
C ASN A 102 -32.11 -31.10 10.71
N PRO A 103 -31.77 -31.59 9.49
CA PRO A 103 -31.92 -30.86 8.23
C PRO A 103 -33.15 -31.31 7.42
N THR A 104 -33.87 -30.39 6.76
CA THR A 104 -34.69 -30.74 5.58
C THR A 104 -35.02 -29.51 4.72
N ASN A 105 -35.15 -29.74 3.42
CA ASN A 105 -35.67 -28.88 2.35
C ASN A 105 -34.63 -28.08 1.54
N ALA A 106 -33.90 -28.84 0.72
CA ALA A 106 -33.37 -28.34 -0.54
C ALA A 106 -34.55 -28.15 -1.53
N ASN A 107 -34.97 -26.90 -1.72
CA ASN A 107 -35.75 -26.50 -2.89
C ASN A 107 -35.23 -25.14 -3.38
N GLU A 108 -34.69 -25.19 -4.60
CA GLU A 108 -34.47 -24.09 -5.56
C GLU A 108 -34.05 -22.72 -4.99
N ILE A 109 -32.73 -22.50 -4.90
CA ILE A 109 -32.17 -21.15 -4.68
C ILE A 109 -32.02 -20.47 -6.05
N PRO A 110 -32.57 -19.25 -6.26
CA PRO A 110 -32.41 -18.52 -7.51
C PRO A 110 -30.91 -18.29 -7.77
N TYR A 111 -30.42 -18.75 -8.93
CA TYR A 111 -29.00 -18.72 -9.30
C TYR A 111 -28.37 -17.31 -9.21
N LYS A 112 -29.21 -16.26 -9.27
CA LYS A 112 -28.81 -14.85 -9.18
C LYS A 112 -28.45 -14.38 -7.76
N GLN A 113 -28.95 -15.04 -6.71
CA GLN A 113 -28.66 -14.71 -5.31
C GLN A 113 -27.29 -15.29 -4.87
N ARG A 114 -26.97 -16.52 -5.30
CA ARG A 114 -25.70 -17.21 -4.98
C ARG A 114 -24.43 -16.46 -5.39
N GLN A 115 -24.45 -15.74 -6.53
CA GLN A 115 -23.26 -14.99 -6.98
C GLN A 115 -23.01 -13.72 -6.15
N GLY A 116 -24.07 -13.09 -5.63
CA GLY A 116 -23.94 -12.00 -4.66
C GLY A 116 -23.29 -12.48 -3.37
N ASP A 117 -23.75 -13.63 -2.88
CA ASP A 117 -23.26 -14.21 -1.64
C ASP A 117 -21.82 -14.73 -1.76
N PHE A 118 -21.46 -15.34 -2.90
CA PHE A 118 -20.10 -15.85 -3.11
C PHE A 118 -19.04 -14.74 -3.12
N LEU A 119 -19.26 -13.64 -3.87
CA LEU A 119 -18.29 -12.55 -3.96
C LEU A 119 -18.12 -11.84 -2.60
N ASN A 120 -19.23 -11.64 -1.88
CA ASN A 120 -19.21 -11.10 -0.53
C ASN A 120 -18.46 -12.03 0.44
N HIS A 121 -18.72 -13.34 0.39
CA HIS A 121 -18.03 -14.31 1.23
C HIS A 121 -16.55 -14.39 0.90
N LEU A 122 -16.20 -14.35 -0.39
CA LEU A 122 -14.83 -14.31 -0.86
C LEU A 122 -14.14 -13.04 -0.36
N GLU A 123 -14.75 -11.86 -0.49
CA GLU A 123 -14.21 -10.60 0.05
C GLU A 123 -13.89 -10.72 1.55
N VAL A 124 -14.84 -11.20 2.36
CA VAL A 124 -14.64 -11.39 3.81
C VAL A 124 -13.51 -12.37 4.09
N TYR A 125 -13.45 -13.48 3.35
CA TYR A 125 -12.36 -14.45 3.48
C TYR A 125 -11.00 -13.83 3.14
N LEU A 126 -10.92 -13.06 2.06
CA LEU A 126 -9.71 -12.40 1.60
C LEU A 126 -9.28 -11.26 2.56
N ALA A 127 -10.21 -10.60 3.24
CA ALA A 127 -9.92 -9.53 4.20
C ALA A 127 -9.15 -10.02 5.43
N LYS A 128 -9.27 -11.31 5.81
CA LYS A 128 -8.57 -11.89 6.98
C LYS A 128 -7.05 -11.79 6.91
N ARG A 129 -6.46 -11.65 5.73
CA ARG A 129 -5.00 -11.52 5.55
C ARG A 129 -4.51 -10.08 5.35
N ASP A 130 -5.40 -9.10 5.33
CA ASP A 130 -5.06 -7.70 5.06
C ASP A 130 -4.21 -7.10 6.20
N GLY A 131 -4.43 -7.53 7.44
CA GLY A 131 -3.57 -7.18 8.59
C GLY A 131 -2.12 -7.64 8.40
N VAL A 132 -1.91 -8.84 7.84
CA VAL A 132 -0.57 -9.37 7.56
C VAL A 132 0.13 -8.57 6.46
N ASP A 133 -0.57 -8.20 5.38
CA ASP A 133 0.00 -7.32 4.34
C ASP A 133 0.43 -5.96 4.90
N LYS A 134 -0.36 -5.37 5.80
CA LYS A 134 -0.03 -4.09 6.45
C LYS A 134 1.24 -4.17 7.30
N LEU A 135 1.38 -5.23 8.10
CA LEU A 135 2.60 -5.45 8.87
C LEU A 135 3.83 -5.64 7.96
N LEU A 136 3.67 -6.37 6.87
CA LEU A 136 4.73 -6.52 5.87
C LEU A 136 5.04 -5.19 5.18
N LYS A 137 4.05 -4.31 4.95
CA LYS A 137 4.25 -2.95 4.42
C LYS A 137 5.13 -2.13 5.37
N ILE A 138 4.79 -2.10 6.67
CA ILE A 138 5.57 -1.41 7.70
C ILE A 138 7.01 -1.94 7.72
N SER A 139 7.19 -3.25 7.82
CA SER A 139 8.51 -3.88 7.88
C SER A 139 9.37 -3.56 6.64
N ARG A 140 8.77 -3.57 5.45
CA ARG A 140 9.45 -3.21 4.19
C ARG A 140 9.91 -1.77 4.19
N TYR A 141 9.05 -0.82 4.55
CA TYR A 141 9.38 0.60 4.46
C TYR A 141 10.30 1.06 5.59
N ALA A 142 10.16 0.53 6.81
CA ALA A 142 11.14 0.71 7.87
C ALA A 142 12.54 0.22 7.42
N THR A 143 12.58 -0.95 6.77
CA THR A 143 13.82 -1.48 6.20
C THR A 143 14.40 -0.56 5.12
N LYS A 144 13.56 -0.05 4.21
CA LYS A 144 14.02 0.89 3.17
C LYS A 144 14.56 2.20 3.76
N ILE A 145 13.99 2.72 4.84
CA ILE A 145 14.51 3.91 5.53
C ILE A 145 15.90 3.61 6.09
N ILE A 146 16.08 2.47 6.77
CA ILE A 146 17.38 2.05 7.31
C ILE A 146 18.42 1.86 6.19
N LEU A 147 18.01 1.37 5.01
CA LEU A 147 18.89 1.20 3.86
C LEU A 147 19.19 2.53 3.14
N ALA A 148 18.26 3.48 3.17
CA ALA A 148 18.41 4.79 2.56
C ALA A 148 19.14 5.79 3.47
N SER A 149 19.20 5.52 4.78
CA SER A 149 19.98 6.30 5.72
C SER A 149 21.47 5.92 5.60
N SER A 150 22.34 6.91 5.73
CA SER A 150 23.81 6.74 5.76
C SER A 150 24.32 5.98 7.00
N VAL A 151 23.41 5.41 7.79
CA VAL A 151 23.68 4.71 9.06
C VAL A 151 24.39 3.37 8.84
N LEU A 152 24.25 2.76 7.66
CA LEU A 152 24.88 1.49 7.33
C LEU A 152 25.84 1.62 6.14
N PRO A 153 27.14 1.35 6.34
CA PRO A 153 28.09 1.22 5.24
C PRO A 153 27.65 0.12 4.26
N GLU A 154 27.69 0.40 2.96
CA GLU A 154 27.22 -0.53 1.93
C GLU A 154 28.03 -1.84 1.84
N THR A 155 29.23 -1.83 2.43
CA THR A 155 30.17 -2.95 2.52
C THR A 155 29.80 -3.99 3.58
N LEU A 156 28.89 -3.66 4.51
CA LEU A 156 28.52 -4.56 5.60
C LEU A 156 27.62 -5.71 5.12
N THR A 157 27.93 -6.93 5.57
CA THR A 157 27.13 -8.14 5.30
C THR A 157 25.66 -7.97 5.73
N VAL A 158 25.41 -7.16 6.77
CA VAL A 158 24.08 -6.80 7.26
C VAL A 158 23.27 -6.04 6.21
N ALA A 159 23.86 -5.08 5.48
CA ALA A 159 23.16 -4.33 4.44
C ALA A 159 22.68 -5.24 3.29
N LYS A 160 23.51 -6.23 2.90
CA LYS A 160 23.13 -7.25 1.90
C LYS A 160 21.97 -8.13 2.38
N ARG A 161 22.03 -8.61 3.63
CA ARG A 161 20.95 -9.40 4.25
C ARG A 161 19.66 -8.58 4.33
N LEU A 162 19.76 -7.30 4.66
CA LEU A 162 18.64 -6.40 4.80
C LEU A 162 17.99 -6.07 3.45
N LYS A 163 18.78 -5.87 2.37
CA LYS A 163 18.29 -5.78 0.99
C LYS A 163 17.54 -7.06 0.57
N SER A 164 18.06 -8.23 0.91
CA SER A 164 17.40 -9.51 0.63
C SER A 164 16.08 -9.67 1.41
N PHE A 165 16.06 -9.28 2.68
CA PHE A 165 14.87 -9.24 3.52
C PHE A 165 13.80 -8.32 2.92
N GLU A 166 14.17 -7.08 2.57
CA GLU A 166 13.28 -6.11 1.91
C GLU A 166 12.61 -6.70 0.67
N SER A 167 13.40 -7.37 -0.17
CA SER A 167 12.93 -7.99 -1.41
C SER A 167 11.94 -9.13 -1.14
N SER A 168 12.26 -9.98 -0.15
CA SER A 168 11.44 -11.13 0.26
C SER A 168 10.11 -10.70 0.88
N VAL A 169 10.14 -9.65 1.72
CA VAL A 169 8.92 -9.02 2.26
C VAL A 169 8.08 -8.44 1.12
N GLY A 170 8.69 -7.78 0.14
CA GLY A 170 7.99 -7.26 -1.05
C GLY A 170 7.27 -8.33 -1.86
N LEU A 171 7.92 -9.48 -2.06
CA LEU A 171 7.30 -10.61 -2.75
C LEU A 171 6.16 -11.22 -1.93
N SER A 172 6.34 -11.33 -0.61
CA SER A 172 5.30 -11.83 0.30
C SER A 172 4.05 -10.94 0.28
N ARG A 173 4.21 -9.61 0.29
CA ARG A 173 3.10 -8.65 0.17
C ARG A 173 2.26 -8.87 -1.09
N LYS A 174 2.92 -9.04 -2.23
CA LYS A 174 2.23 -9.35 -3.49
C LYS A 174 1.40 -10.63 -3.40
N ALA A 175 1.92 -11.67 -2.74
CA ALA A 175 1.17 -12.91 -2.49
C ALA A 175 -0.05 -12.69 -1.59
N PHE A 176 0.08 -11.91 -0.52
CA PHE A 176 -1.05 -11.62 0.38
C PHE A 176 -2.14 -10.76 -0.26
N ARG A 177 -1.80 -10.00 -1.31
CA ARG A 177 -2.75 -9.19 -2.10
C ARG A 177 -3.45 -9.95 -3.24
N LEU A 178 -3.12 -11.22 -3.46
CA LEU A 178 -3.76 -12.05 -4.51
C LEU A 178 -5.28 -12.07 -4.36
N GLY A 179 -6.04 -11.71 -5.38
CA GLY A 179 -7.51 -11.68 -5.29
C GLY A 179 -8.09 -10.41 -4.68
N LYS A 180 -7.27 -9.43 -4.26
CA LYS A 180 -7.77 -8.18 -3.68
C LYS A 180 -8.65 -7.37 -4.65
N PHE A 181 -8.44 -7.51 -5.95
CA PHE A 181 -9.31 -6.94 -6.99
C PHE A 181 -10.80 -7.32 -6.87
N VAL A 182 -11.12 -8.44 -6.21
CA VAL A 182 -12.51 -8.84 -5.94
C VAL A 182 -13.21 -7.83 -5.03
N GLN A 183 -12.48 -7.24 -4.09
CA GLN A 183 -13.01 -6.21 -3.19
C GLN A 183 -13.39 -4.96 -3.98
N ASP A 184 -12.53 -4.53 -4.92
CA ASP A 184 -12.82 -3.37 -5.77
C ASP A 184 -13.98 -3.64 -6.74
N ALA A 185 -14.06 -4.85 -7.29
CA ALA A 185 -15.19 -5.27 -8.12
C ALA A 185 -16.50 -5.27 -7.30
N ASN A 186 -16.46 -5.70 -6.04
CA ASN A 186 -17.64 -5.69 -5.19
C ASN A 186 -18.02 -4.26 -4.74
N ALA A 187 -17.03 -3.42 -4.43
CA ALA A 187 -17.25 -2.01 -4.12
C ALA A 187 -17.89 -1.26 -5.29
N LEU A 188 -17.42 -1.50 -6.52
CA LEU A 188 -18.01 -0.91 -7.73
C LEU A 188 -19.42 -1.42 -8.02
N ARG A 189 -19.71 -2.68 -7.68
CA ARG A 189 -21.06 -3.26 -7.80
C ARG A 189 -22.02 -2.69 -6.74
N GLY A 190 -21.54 -2.50 -5.53
CA GLY A 190 -22.33 -2.05 -4.37
C GLY A 190 -22.46 -0.54 -4.23
N SER A 191 -21.72 0.24 -5.02
CA SER A 191 -21.82 1.70 -4.97
C SER A 191 -23.16 2.18 -5.51
N HIS A 192 -23.94 2.82 -4.65
CA HIS A 192 -25.12 3.60 -5.04
C HIS A 192 -24.66 4.94 -5.61
N PHE A 193 -25.19 5.29 -6.77
CA PHE A 193 -24.76 6.47 -7.50
C PHE A 193 -25.87 7.52 -7.53
N ASP A 194 -25.70 8.59 -6.76
CA ASP A 194 -26.66 9.69 -6.72
C ASP A 194 -26.46 10.65 -7.91
N SER A 195 -25.26 10.67 -8.50
CA SER A 195 -24.90 11.56 -9.61
C SER A 195 -24.01 10.90 -10.66
N LYS A 196 -24.16 11.30 -11.93
CA LYS A 196 -23.30 10.85 -13.05
C LYS A 196 -21.80 11.08 -12.80
N GLN A 197 -21.46 12.16 -12.10
CA GLN A 197 -20.06 12.44 -11.75
C GLN A 197 -19.51 11.41 -10.75
N GLU A 198 -20.33 10.94 -9.83
CA GLU A 198 -19.94 9.95 -8.81
C GLU A 198 -19.79 8.55 -9.41
N ILE A 199 -20.59 8.23 -10.44
CA ILE A 199 -20.41 7.03 -11.26
C ILE A 199 -19.00 7.04 -11.86
N ILE A 200 -18.65 8.12 -12.58
CA ILE A 200 -17.35 8.23 -13.27
C ILE A 200 -16.20 8.14 -12.26
N LEU A 201 -16.29 8.88 -11.15
CA LEU A 201 -15.25 8.85 -10.12
C LEU A 201 -15.11 7.48 -9.45
N SER A 202 -16.20 6.76 -9.25
CA SER A 202 -16.18 5.40 -8.67
C SER A 202 -15.62 4.37 -9.64
N ILE A 203 -15.94 4.47 -10.94
CA ILE A 203 -15.31 3.65 -11.97
C ILE A 203 -13.80 3.91 -12.02
N ILE A 204 -13.38 5.17 -11.95
CA ILE A 204 -11.95 5.53 -11.92
C ILE A 204 -11.28 4.97 -10.66
N ALA A 205 -11.88 5.18 -9.48
CA ALA A 205 -11.30 4.77 -8.20
C ALA A 205 -11.19 3.24 -8.09
N TYR A 206 -12.33 2.55 -8.12
CA TYR A 206 -12.39 1.10 -7.93
C TYR A 206 -11.91 0.34 -9.17
N GLY A 207 -12.18 0.84 -10.38
CA GLY A 207 -11.67 0.23 -11.60
C GLY A 207 -10.15 0.35 -11.72
N GLY A 208 -9.57 1.50 -11.36
CA GLY A 208 -8.12 1.69 -11.35
C GLY A 208 -7.41 0.81 -10.33
N GLU A 209 -7.87 0.82 -9.08
CA GLU A 209 -7.32 -0.01 -8.00
C GLU A 209 -7.54 -1.52 -8.25
N GLY A 210 -8.72 -1.90 -8.76
CA GLY A 210 -9.02 -3.27 -9.15
C GLY A 210 -8.15 -3.77 -10.31
N LEU A 211 -7.97 -2.95 -11.36
CA LEU A 211 -7.08 -3.29 -12.48
C LEU A 211 -5.63 -3.41 -12.01
N TYR A 212 -5.19 -2.54 -11.11
CA TYR A 212 -3.89 -2.64 -10.46
C TYR A 212 -3.71 -4.00 -9.78
N TYR A 213 -4.58 -4.37 -8.84
CA TYR A 213 -4.45 -5.65 -8.12
C TYR A 213 -4.62 -6.86 -9.03
N PHE A 214 -5.36 -6.74 -10.13
CA PHE A 214 -5.49 -7.79 -11.13
C PHE A 214 -4.18 -8.00 -11.89
N VAL A 215 -3.62 -6.94 -12.47
CA VAL A 215 -2.35 -6.99 -13.22
C VAL A 215 -1.18 -7.40 -12.33
N GLU A 216 -1.20 -6.97 -11.06
CA GLU A 216 -0.14 -7.27 -10.11
C GLU A 216 0.01 -8.79 -9.84
N GLN A 217 -1.04 -9.59 -10.01
CA GLN A 217 -0.95 -11.06 -9.86
C GLN A 217 -0.04 -11.66 -10.92
N PHE A 218 -0.14 -11.21 -12.16
CA PHE A 218 0.75 -11.67 -13.24
C PHE A 218 2.19 -11.23 -13.01
N VAL A 219 2.39 -10.01 -12.49
CA VAL A 219 3.73 -9.55 -12.09
C VAL A 219 4.29 -10.42 -10.96
N TRP A 220 3.46 -10.82 -9.99
CA TRP A 220 3.86 -11.73 -8.94
C TRP A 220 4.20 -13.13 -9.48
N LEU A 221 3.36 -13.68 -10.37
CA LEU A 221 3.58 -14.98 -11.01
C LEU A 221 4.88 -15.00 -11.81
N ALA A 222 5.15 -13.95 -12.59
CA ALA A 222 6.42 -13.78 -13.30
C ALA A 222 7.61 -13.73 -12.34
N LYS A 223 7.50 -13.01 -11.21
CA LYS A 223 8.57 -12.94 -10.20
C LYS A 223 8.78 -14.26 -9.43
N SER A 224 7.74 -15.09 -9.32
CA SER A 224 7.83 -16.42 -8.71
C SER A 224 8.45 -17.47 -9.63
N GLY A 225 8.63 -17.17 -10.92
CA GLY A 225 9.12 -18.10 -11.93
C GLY A 225 8.05 -19.00 -12.54
N LEU A 226 6.76 -18.75 -12.28
CA LEU A 226 5.66 -19.55 -12.85
C LEU A 226 5.33 -19.15 -14.30
N ILE A 227 5.58 -17.89 -14.67
CA ILE A 227 5.31 -17.35 -16.01
C ILE A 227 6.57 -16.64 -16.52
N ASP A 228 6.75 -16.62 -17.85
CA ASP A 228 7.85 -15.90 -18.50
C ASP A 228 7.90 -14.42 -18.10
N SER A 229 9.09 -13.96 -17.73
CA SER A 229 9.33 -12.60 -17.22
C SER A 229 9.39 -11.53 -18.31
N LYS A 230 9.34 -11.91 -19.61
CA LYS A 230 9.39 -10.98 -20.76
C LYS A 230 8.44 -9.79 -20.63
N HIS A 231 7.20 -10.03 -20.19
CA HIS A 231 6.18 -8.99 -20.08
C HIS A 231 6.09 -8.33 -18.70
N SER A 232 6.86 -8.80 -17.70
CA SER A 232 6.74 -8.33 -16.32
C SER A 232 7.00 -6.82 -16.16
N LYS A 233 7.88 -6.24 -16.98
CA LYS A 233 8.15 -4.80 -16.96
C LYS A 233 6.99 -3.99 -17.51
N SER A 234 6.40 -4.43 -18.63
CA SER A 234 5.23 -3.76 -19.23
C SER A 234 4.02 -3.84 -18.31
N LEU A 235 3.72 -5.03 -17.79
CA LEU A 235 2.65 -5.23 -16.81
C LEU A 235 2.87 -4.41 -15.54
N GLY A 236 4.11 -4.31 -15.06
CA GLY A 236 4.45 -3.44 -13.92
C GLY A 236 4.13 -1.97 -14.18
N LYS A 237 4.43 -1.45 -15.38
CA LYS A 237 4.11 -0.06 -15.76
C LYS A 237 2.61 0.18 -15.89
N ILE A 238 1.88 -0.75 -16.51
CA ILE A 238 0.41 -0.69 -16.62
C ILE A 238 -0.21 -0.69 -15.22
N SER A 239 0.25 -1.58 -14.35
CA SER A 239 -0.16 -1.67 -12.95
C SER A 239 0.05 -0.34 -12.22
N ALA A 240 1.23 0.27 -12.34
CA ALA A 240 1.54 1.54 -11.68
C ALA A 240 0.67 2.71 -12.19
N TRP A 241 0.41 2.77 -13.50
CA TRP A 241 -0.52 3.76 -14.08
C TRP A 241 -1.96 3.56 -13.59
N ALA A 242 -2.44 2.32 -13.58
CA ALA A 242 -3.77 2.00 -13.07
C ALA A 242 -3.91 2.37 -11.58
N GLU A 243 -2.89 2.07 -10.78
CA GLU A 243 -2.83 2.42 -9.35
C GLU A 243 -2.91 3.94 -9.15
N PHE A 244 -2.09 4.70 -9.89
CA PHE A 244 -2.05 6.16 -9.80
C PHE A 244 -3.38 6.81 -10.17
N VAL A 245 -3.98 6.38 -11.28
CA VAL A 245 -5.31 6.88 -11.71
C VAL A 245 -6.40 6.50 -10.70
N GLY A 246 -6.33 5.29 -10.13
CA GLY A 246 -7.20 4.84 -9.04
C GLY A 246 -7.15 5.78 -7.84
N TYR A 247 -5.94 6.17 -7.39
CA TYR A 247 -5.81 7.11 -6.27
C TYR A 247 -6.38 8.49 -6.58
N ILE A 248 -6.24 9.01 -7.81
CA ILE A 248 -6.89 10.27 -8.20
C ILE A 248 -8.41 10.18 -8.02
N GLY A 249 -9.02 9.08 -8.49
CA GLY A 249 -10.47 8.85 -8.29
C GLY A 249 -10.83 8.73 -6.81
N SER A 250 -10.06 7.96 -6.04
CA SER A 250 -10.31 7.68 -4.63
C SER A 250 -10.22 8.94 -3.76
N ILE A 251 -9.20 9.76 -3.99
CA ILE A 251 -9.02 11.07 -3.35
C ILE A 251 -10.21 11.98 -3.67
N SER A 252 -10.62 12.06 -4.95
CA SER A 252 -11.75 12.89 -5.37
C SER A 252 -13.06 12.49 -4.68
N LEU A 253 -13.35 11.19 -4.60
CA LEU A 253 -14.51 10.67 -3.87
C LEU A 253 -14.42 10.98 -2.37
N LYS A 254 -13.22 10.84 -1.79
CA LYS A 254 -13.02 11.10 -0.36
C LYS A 254 -13.17 12.58 -0.01
N PHE A 255 -12.71 13.49 -0.86
CA PHE A 255 -12.94 14.93 -0.69
C PHE A 255 -14.42 15.30 -0.75
N ARG A 256 -15.18 14.75 -1.71
CA ARG A 256 -16.65 14.96 -1.78
C ARG A 256 -17.34 14.46 -0.52
N GLY A 257 -17.01 13.25 -0.08
CA GLY A 257 -17.56 12.70 1.17
C GLY A 257 -17.15 13.49 2.41
N LEU A 258 -15.93 14.05 2.44
CA LEU A 258 -15.47 14.92 3.52
C LEU A 258 -16.22 16.25 3.56
N LYS A 259 -16.55 16.82 2.38
CA LYS A 259 -17.36 18.03 2.28
C LYS A 259 -18.78 17.78 2.82
N LYS A 260 -19.42 16.68 2.40
CA LYS A 260 -20.75 16.28 2.90
C LYS A 260 -20.75 16.08 4.43
N LEU A 261 -19.74 15.38 4.97
CA LEU A 261 -19.58 15.27 6.42
C LEU A 261 -19.38 16.62 7.12
N GLY A 262 -18.74 17.60 6.46
CA GLY A 262 -18.60 18.95 7.00
C GLY A 262 -19.93 19.69 7.07
N GLU A 263 -20.77 19.56 6.04
CA GLU A 263 -22.13 20.12 6.01
C GLU A 263 -23.02 19.47 7.08
N ASP A 264 -22.94 18.13 7.21
CA ASP A 264 -23.66 17.38 8.25
C ASP A 264 -23.21 17.78 9.68
N GLU A 265 -21.92 18.08 9.88
CA GLU A 265 -21.39 18.54 11.17
C GLU A 265 -22.00 19.88 11.59
N VAL A 266 -22.00 20.86 10.67
CA VAL A 266 -22.53 22.21 10.94
C VAL A 266 -24.04 22.16 11.19
N CYS A 267 -24.77 21.32 10.46
CA CYS A 267 -26.20 21.13 10.67
C CYS A 267 -26.53 20.47 12.02
N LEU A 268 -25.68 19.54 12.47
CA LEU A 268 -25.87 18.87 13.76
C LEU A 268 -25.47 19.79 14.93
N GLU A 269 -24.42 20.60 14.75
CA GLU A 269 -23.98 21.58 15.75
C GLU A 269 -25.05 22.63 16.03
N SER A 270 -25.73 23.15 15.00
CA SER A 270 -26.85 24.07 15.19
C SER A 270 -28.06 23.42 15.87
N SER A 271 -28.32 22.14 15.58
CA SER A 271 -29.39 21.38 16.24
C SER A 271 -29.13 21.21 17.75
N VAL A 272 -27.87 20.89 18.09
CA VAL A 272 -27.39 20.80 19.49
C VAL A 272 -27.54 22.13 20.22
N GLU A 273 -27.14 23.25 19.60
CA GLU A 273 -27.27 24.58 20.19
C GLU A 273 -28.73 24.96 20.48
N ILE A 274 -29.65 24.64 19.56
CA ILE A 274 -31.09 24.84 19.75
C ILE A 274 -31.63 23.97 20.88
N ALA A 275 -31.22 22.69 20.96
CA ALA A 275 -31.65 21.77 22.02
C ALA A 275 -31.19 22.23 23.41
N ILE A 276 -29.94 22.70 23.54
CA ILE A 276 -29.39 23.29 24.76
C ILE A 276 -30.20 24.53 25.17
N THR A 277 -30.46 25.44 24.22
CA THR A 277 -31.23 26.67 24.47
C THR A 277 -32.67 26.36 24.88
N SER A 278 -33.23 25.26 24.37
CA SER A 278 -34.59 24.81 24.66
C SER A 278 -34.71 23.97 25.94
N GLY A 279 -33.60 23.69 26.63
CA GLY A 279 -33.58 22.89 27.86
C GLY A 279 -33.91 21.40 27.66
N VAL A 280 -33.83 20.89 26.43
CA VAL A 280 -34.08 19.48 26.08
C VAL A 280 -32.76 18.71 26.21
N GLY A 281 -32.79 17.50 26.78
CA GLY A 281 -31.59 16.69 26.99
C GLY A 281 -30.81 16.40 25.71
N CYS A 282 -29.54 16.80 25.65
CA CYS A 282 -28.72 16.83 24.43
C CYS A 282 -27.70 15.67 24.30
N GLN A 283 -27.69 14.71 25.23
CA GLN A 283 -26.65 13.68 25.28
C GLN A 283 -26.53 12.81 24.01
N GLU A 284 -27.65 12.51 23.34
CA GLU A 284 -27.61 11.69 22.12
C GLU A 284 -27.05 12.47 20.92
N GLU A 285 -27.38 13.76 20.81
CA GLU A 285 -26.88 14.61 19.73
C GLU A 285 -25.38 14.91 19.89
N GLU A 286 -24.91 15.15 21.11
CA GLU A 286 -23.48 15.27 21.41
C GLU A 286 -22.71 13.98 21.05
N ARG A 287 -23.27 12.80 21.36
CA ARG A 287 -22.69 11.51 20.98
C ARG A 287 -22.66 11.34 19.46
N ARG A 288 -23.69 11.80 18.74
CA ARG A 288 -23.71 11.80 17.26
C ARG A 288 -22.65 12.73 16.70
N LEU A 289 -22.50 13.93 17.27
CA LEU A 289 -21.49 14.91 16.87
C LEU A 289 -20.06 14.36 17.07
N TRP A 290 -19.81 13.71 18.21
CA TRP A 290 -18.55 13.04 18.47
C TRP A 290 -18.24 11.95 17.43
N ARG A 291 -19.19 11.05 17.16
CA ARG A 291 -19.06 10.01 16.12
C ARG A 291 -18.81 10.60 14.74
N LEU A 292 -19.42 11.75 14.43
CA LEU A 292 -19.25 12.42 13.15
C LEU A 292 -17.85 13.04 13.02
N ARG A 293 -17.34 13.67 14.08
CA ARG A 293 -15.96 14.18 14.16
C ARG A 293 -14.92 13.07 13.99
N GLU A 294 -15.16 11.91 14.60
CA GLU A 294 -14.30 10.73 14.43
C GLU A 294 -14.32 10.22 12.97
N LYS A 295 -15.50 10.08 12.37
CA LYS A 295 -15.64 9.73 10.94
C LYS A 295 -14.91 10.72 10.03
N LYS A 296 -15.02 12.02 10.31
CA LYS A 296 -14.31 13.09 9.58
C LYS A 296 -12.80 12.95 9.71
N LEU A 297 -12.28 12.66 10.90
CA LEU A 297 -10.86 12.42 11.13
C LEU A 297 -10.36 11.19 10.35
N LEU A 298 -11.07 10.06 10.44
CA LEU A 298 -10.74 8.85 9.69
C LEU A 298 -10.76 9.08 8.18
N LYS A 299 -11.70 9.89 7.68
CA LYS A 299 -11.78 10.26 6.27
C LYS A 299 -10.59 11.13 5.84
N LYS A 300 -10.20 12.12 6.64
CA LYS A 300 -8.99 12.95 6.41
C LYS A 300 -7.73 12.09 6.38
N LEU A 301 -7.55 11.20 7.35
CA LEU A 301 -6.43 10.25 7.37
C LEU A 301 -6.42 9.37 6.12
N SER A 302 -7.58 8.93 5.64
CA SER A 302 -7.67 8.16 4.40
C SER A 302 -7.26 8.96 3.16
N ILE A 303 -7.46 10.28 3.12
CA ILE A 303 -6.98 11.13 2.01
C ILE A 303 -5.45 11.24 2.07
N VAL A 304 -4.89 11.47 3.26
CA VAL A 304 -3.43 11.53 3.46
C VAL A 304 -2.77 10.21 3.06
N GLN A 305 -3.39 9.09 3.42
CA GLN A 305 -2.93 7.75 3.03
C GLN A 305 -2.88 7.60 1.50
N ASP A 306 -3.96 7.93 0.80
CA ASP A 306 -4.02 7.84 -0.67
C ASP A 306 -3.03 8.79 -1.35
N LEU A 307 -2.80 9.98 -0.80
CA LEU A 307 -1.80 10.91 -1.33
C LEU A 307 -0.40 10.32 -1.19
N ALA A 308 -0.09 9.72 -0.04
CA ALA A 308 1.18 9.05 0.19
C ALA A 308 1.37 7.84 -0.75
N ASP A 309 0.33 7.04 -0.95
CA ASP A 309 0.39 5.91 -1.88
C ASP A 309 0.45 6.36 -3.34
N GLY A 310 -0.28 7.41 -3.72
CA GLY A 310 -0.22 8.03 -5.04
C GLY A 310 1.15 8.61 -5.37
N LEU A 311 1.86 9.16 -4.37
CA LEU A 311 3.24 9.59 -4.52
C LEU A 311 4.18 8.40 -4.84
N MET A 312 3.98 7.26 -4.20
CA MET A 312 4.75 6.06 -4.50
C MET A 312 4.44 5.51 -5.89
N ALA A 313 3.15 5.47 -6.27
CA ALA A 313 2.74 5.04 -7.62
C ALA A 313 3.33 5.96 -8.70
N SER A 314 3.36 7.28 -8.45
CA SER A 314 4.02 8.26 -9.33
C SER A 314 5.53 8.02 -9.43
N ALA A 315 6.20 7.69 -8.32
CA ALA A 315 7.61 7.32 -8.33
C ALA A 315 7.87 6.04 -9.15
N ASP A 316 6.99 5.04 -9.06
CA ASP A 316 7.06 3.82 -9.84
C ASP A 316 6.84 4.08 -11.35
N ILE A 317 5.90 4.97 -11.73
CA ILE A 317 5.68 5.39 -13.13
C ILE A 317 6.93 6.05 -13.73
N ARG A 318 7.62 6.88 -12.94
CA ARG A 318 8.82 7.61 -13.36
C ARG A 318 10.08 6.74 -13.37
N ASP A 319 9.97 5.44 -13.08
CA ASP A 319 11.10 4.55 -12.84
C ASP A 319 12.09 5.14 -11.79
N GLY A 320 11.59 5.89 -10.80
CA GLY A 320 12.40 6.55 -9.77
C GLY A 320 13.15 7.81 -10.21
N ARG A 321 12.87 8.36 -11.41
CA ARG A 321 13.53 9.58 -11.91
C ARG A 321 12.84 10.85 -11.41
N GLY A 322 13.59 11.70 -10.69
CA GLY A 322 13.17 13.04 -10.27
C GLY A 322 13.51 13.37 -8.80
N GLN A 323 13.55 14.66 -8.46
CA GLN A 323 13.90 15.14 -7.11
C GLN A 323 12.90 14.69 -6.02
N PHE A 324 11.61 14.53 -6.37
CA PHE A 324 10.57 14.03 -5.45
C PHE A 324 10.49 12.50 -5.36
N SER A 325 11.38 11.77 -6.04
CA SER A 325 11.45 10.30 -6.00
C SER A 325 12.63 9.78 -5.18
N GLY A 326 13.18 10.64 -4.31
CA GLY A 326 14.25 10.27 -3.39
C GLY A 326 13.91 9.01 -2.59
N PRO A 327 14.80 8.01 -2.50
CA PRO A 327 14.53 6.73 -1.84
C PRO A 327 14.03 6.88 -0.40
N LEU A 328 14.55 7.85 0.35
CA LEU A 328 14.13 8.13 1.72
C LEU A 328 12.69 8.68 1.77
N LEU A 329 12.37 9.67 0.94
CA LEU A 329 11.05 10.31 0.90
C LEU A 329 9.95 9.31 0.51
N VAL A 330 10.18 8.52 -0.55
CA VAL A 330 9.25 7.45 -0.95
C VAL A 330 9.09 6.41 0.16
N SER A 331 10.15 6.14 0.92
CA SER A 331 10.09 5.18 2.02
C SER A 331 9.33 5.70 3.24
N CYS A 332 9.52 6.99 3.57
CA CYS A 332 8.73 7.66 4.60
C CYS A 332 7.25 7.73 4.23
N ALA A 333 6.92 8.07 2.97
CA ALA A 333 5.55 8.06 2.47
C ALA A 333 4.92 6.66 2.59
N GLY A 334 5.66 5.62 2.19
CA GLY A 334 5.21 4.24 2.31
C GLY A 334 4.99 3.78 3.75
N LEU A 335 5.86 4.19 4.68
CA LEU A 335 5.70 3.90 6.11
C LEU A 335 4.49 4.66 6.69
N LEU A 336 4.35 5.94 6.38
CA LEU A 336 3.22 6.77 6.83
C LEU A 336 1.88 6.18 6.39
N SER A 337 1.74 5.84 5.10
CA SER A 337 0.53 5.17 4.60
C SER A 337 0.28 3.85 5.34
N ALA A 338 1.31 3.05 5.59
CA ALA A 338 1.17 1.77 6.28
C ALA A 338 0.68 1.92 7.72
N LEU A 339 1.21 2.90 8.45
CA LEU A 339 0.81 3.19 9.83
C LEU A 339 -0.64 3.68 9.89
N ILE A 340 -1.02 4.61 9.01
CA ILE A 340 -2.40 5.10 8.92
C ILE A 340 -3.37 3.96 8.59
N SER A 341 -3.02 3.12 7.61
CA SER A 341 -3.83 1.98 7.18
C SER A 341 -4.00 0.94 8.30
N THR A 342 -2.95 0.70 9.08
CA THR A 342 -2.98 -0.21 10.24
C THR A 342 -3.86 0.36 11.35
N HIS A 343 -3.70 1.65 11.69
CA HIS A 343 -4.52 2.33 12.69
C HIS A 343 -6.01 2.29 12.31
N LYS A 344 -6.36 2.60 11.06
CA LYS A 344 -7.74 2.53 10.57
C LYS A 344 -8.37 1.15 10.78
N SER A 345 -7.62 0.08 10.49
CA SER A 345 -8.12 -1.28 10.68
C SER A 345 -8.16 -1.70 12.14
N TRP A 346 -7.21 -1.25 12.95
CA TRP A 346 -7.21 -1.51 14.39
C TRP A 346 -8.42 -0.90 15.09
N VAL A 347 -8.77 0.35 14.75
CA VAL A 347 -9.95 1.04 15.30
C VAL A 347 -11.27 0.42 14.83
N SER A 348 -11.26 -0.32 13.71
CA SER A 348 -12.45 -0.99 13.17
C SER A 348 -12.66 -2.41 13.72
N CYS A 349 -11.68 -2.95 14.46
CA CYS A 349 -11.76 -4.24 15.15
C CYS A 349 -12.26 -4.03 16.58
#